data_AF-A0A9R0DM80-F1
#
_entry.id   AF-A0A9R0DM80-F1
#
_cell.length_a   1.000
_cell.length_b   1.000
_cell.length_c   1.000
_cell.angle_alpha   90.00
_cell.angle_beta   90.00
_cell.angle_gamma   90.00
#
_symmetry.space_group_name_H-M   'P 1'
#
loop_
_entity.id
_entity.type
_entity.pdbx_description
1 polymer ?
#
loop_
_entity_poly.entity_id
_entity_poly.type
_entity_poly.pdbx_seq_one_letter_code
_entity_poly.pdbx_strand_id
1 'polypeptide(L)'
;MKTIYVLILCTIALSSAEDHPRGRMIQVCGAELARAVKRVCEDGDLDFFNLQHLQRIHITNLNGSCFRCLCHVAGCDMSRGCSEGYCGPFFISRVYWVDAGKPTLPDDDPDRKEAFEDCARDYHCSIKIIESYMAKFGKDCNDDGVTDCFDYMMINYHGGRACSKPLVLTQSGRRWLQAYRQCRF
;
A
#
# COMPACT_ATOMS: atom_id res chain seq x y z
N MET A 1 0.39 -28.06 16.18
CA MET A 1 -0.02 -28.49 14.82
C MET A 1 0.54 -27.59 13.72
N LYS A 2 0.32 -26.27 13.77
CA LYS A 2 0.75 -25.31 12.72
C LYS A 2 2.27 -25.24 12.49
N THR A 3 3.07 -25.17 13.55
CA THR A 3 4.55 -25.14 13.47
C THR A 3 5.14 -26.40 12.84
N ILE A 4 4.55 -27.56 13.12
CA ILE A 4 4.96 -28.84 12.56
C ILE A 4 4.70 -28.86 11.05
N TYR A 5 3.58 -28.29 10.60
CA TYR A 5 3.25 -28.20 9.17
C TYR A 5 4.23 -27.31 8.39
N VAL A 6 4.68 -26.19 8.99
CA VAL A 6 5.68 -25.30 8.40
C VAL A 6 7.04 -25.97 8.28
N LEU A 7 7.49 -26.69 9.32
CA LEU A 7 8.74 -27.45 9.28
C LEU A 7 8.71 -28.57 8.22
N ILE A 8 7.56 -29.23 8.06
CA ILE A 8 7.34 -30.25 7.02
C ILE A 8 7.37 -29.61 5.63
N LEU A 9 6.71 -28.47 5.42
CA LEU A 9 6.74 -27.76 4.14
C LEU A 9 8.14 -27.25 3.80
N CYS A 10 8.89 -26.77 4.80
CA CYS A 10 10.27 -26.33 4.62
C CYS A 10 11.23 -27.45 4.24
N THR A 11 11.10 -28.61 4.86
CA THR A 11 11.90 -29.79 4.50
C THR A 11 11.57 -30.29 3.08
N ILE A 12 10.30 -30.26 2.67
CA ILE A 12 9.89 -30.61 1.30
C ILE A 12 10.40 -29.59 0.27
N ALA A 13 10.37 -28.29 0.57
CA ALA A 13 10.82 -27.26 -0.35
C ALA A 13 12.35 -27.26 -0.55
N LEU A 14 13.11 -27.48 0.53
CA LEU A 14 14.57 -27.58 0.46
C LEU A 14 15.02 -28.83 -0.30
N SER A 15 14.37 -29.98 -0.11
CA SER A 15 14.69 -31.20 -0.85
C SER A 15 14.30 -31.15 -2.33
N SER A 16 13.30 -30.35 -2.69
CA SER A 16 12.90 -30.12 -4.09
C SER A 16 13.85 -29.17 -4.84
N ALA A 17 14.71 -28.43 -4.13
CA ALA A 17 15.64 -27.48 -4.73
C ALA A 17 16.96 -28.11 -5.18
N GLU A 18 17.32 -29.28 -4.63
CA GLU A 18 18.61 -29.93 -4.88
C GLU A 18 18.60 -30.94 -6.05
N ASP A 19 17.43 -31.27 -6.60
CA ASP A 19 17.32 -32.37 -7.58
C ASP A 19 16.59 -31.96 -8.88
N HIS A 20 17.26 -31.19 -9.76
CA HIS A 20 16.96 -31.36 -11.19
C HIS A 20 18.07 -30.94 -12.17
N PRO A 21 18.74 -31.90 -12.85
CA PRO A 21 19.56 -31.64 -14.02
C PRO A 21 18.72 -31.72 -15.30
N ARG A 22 18.52 -30.56 -15.96
CA ARG A 22 17.89 -30.32 -17.29
C ARG A 22 16.37 -30.09 -17.33
N GLY A 23 16.00 -28.85 -17.69
CA GLY A 23 15.03 -28.64 -18.78
C GLY A 23 13.56 -28.43 -18.41
N ARG A 24 13.12 -27.16 -18.51
CA ARG A 24 11.86 -26.68 -19.11
C ARG A 24 10.57 -27.46 -18.79
N MET A 25 9.77 -26.86 -17.90
CA MET A 25 8.30 -26.69 -17.93
C MET A 25 7.74 -26.85 -16.51
N ILE A 26 7.68 -25.75 -15.76
CA ILE A 26 6.93 -25.71 -14.49
C ILE A 26 5.99 -24.51 -14.54
N GLN A 27 4.71 -24.86 -14.47
CA GLN A 27 3.54 -24.03 -14.25
C GLN A 27 3.87 -22.80 -13.40
N VAL A 28 3.65 -21.61 -13.96
CA VAL A 28 3.96 -20.28 -13.38
C VAL A 28 3.31 -20.05 -12.00
N CYS A 29 2.36 -20.91 -11.58
CA CYS A 29 1.74 -20.89 -10.26
C CYS A 29 2.63 -21.44 -9.12
N GLY A 30 3.61 -22.30 -9.42
CA GLY A 30 4.45 -22.95 -8.40
C GLY A 30 5.72 -22.19 -8.03
N ALA A 31 6.22 -21.34 -8.93
CA ALA A 31 7.50 -20.66 -8.75
C ALA A 31 7.44 -19.54 -7.70
N GLU A 32 6.33 -18.80 -7.64
CA GLU A 32 6.17 -17.75 -6.62
C GLU A 32 5.95 -18.34 -5.23
N LEU A 33 5.14 -19.40 -5.14
CA LEU A 33 4.91 -20.14 -3.90
C LEU A 33 6.20 -20.78 -3.39
N ALA A 34 6.99 -21.40 -4.26
CA ALA A 34 8.28 -21.98 -3.91
C ALA A 34 9.29 -20.92 -3.43
N ARG A 35 9.33 -19.73 -4.05
CA ARG A 35 10.17 -18.61 -3.59
C ARG A 35 9.71 -18.03 -2.24
N ALA A 36 8.41 -18.03 -1.97
CA ALA A 36 7.86 -17.60 -0.68
C ALA A 36 8.22 -18.60 0.42
N VAL A 37 8.03 -19.90 0.16
CA VAL A 37 8.41 -20.96 1.11
C VAL A 37 9.91 -20.98 1.35
N LYS A 38 10.74 -20.84 0.30
CA LYS A 38 12.21 -20.80 0.45
C LYS A 38 12.69 -19.69 1.39
N ARG A 39 12.13 -18.48 1.29
CA ARG A 39 12.46 -17.36 2.20
C ARG A 39 12.08 -17.64 3.65
N VAL A 40 10.92 -18.26 3.88
CA VAL A 40 10.49 -18.70 5.23
C VAL A 40 11.49 -19.68 5.85
N CYS A 41 12.08 -20.56 5.03
CA CYS A 41 13.01 -21.59 5.50
C CYS A 41 14.44 -21.09 5.68
N GLU A 42 14.84 -20.04 4.96
CA GLU A 42 16.18 -19.42 5.06
C GLU A 42 16.24 -18.39 6.19
N ASP A 43 15.20 -17.58 6.37
CA ASP A 43 15.23 -16.41 7.28
C ASP A 43 14.56 -16.65 8.64
N GLY A 44 13.90 -17.79 8.86
CA GLY A 44 13.30 -18.14 10.16
C GLY A 44 12.15 -17.23 10.60
N ASP A 45 11.57 -16.45 9.67
CA ASP A 45 10.46 -15.54 9.93
C ASP A 45 9.14 -16.32 10.12
N LEU A 46 8.87 -16.70 11.37
CA LEU A 46 7.69 -17.47 11.77
C LEU A 46 6.38 -16.65 11.79
N ASP A 47 6.40 -15.39 11.33
CA ASP A 47 5.21 -14.54 11.26
C ASP A 47 4.35 -14.76 9.99
N PHE A 48 4.52 -15.92 9.36
CA PHE A 48 3.80 -16.38 8.16
C PHE A 48 2.26 -16.45 8.32
N PHE A 49 1.72 -16.36 9.55
CA PHE A 49 0.27 -16.28 9.74
C PHE A 49 -0.30 -14.86 9.59
N ASN A 50 0.53 -13.84 9.41
CA ASN A 50 0.05 -12.56 8.94
C ASN A 50 -0.01 -12.53 7.40
N LEU A 51 -1.06 -13.15 6.85
CA LEU A 51 -1.39 -13.16 5.42
C LEU A 51 -1.54 -11.75 4.80
N GLN A 52 -1.45 -10.67 5.58
CA GLN A 52 -1.49 -9.29 5.11
C GLN A 52 -0.25 -8.89 4.29
N HIS A 53 0.89 -9.58 4.41
CA HIS A 53 2.10 -9.23 3.65
C HIS A 53 2.22 -9.95 2.28
N LEU A 54 1.48 -11.02 2.04
CA LEU A 54 1.53 -11.80 0.78
C LEU A 54 0.34 -11.55 -0.16
N GLN A 55 -0.76 -10.98 0.33
CA GLN A 55 -1.75 -10.38 -0.54
C GLN A 55 -1.34 -8.92 -0.75
N ARG A 56 -0.73 -8.60 -1.91
CA ARG A 56 -0.89 -7.23 -2.41
C ARG A 56 -2.38 -6.98 -2.43
N ILE A 57 -2.87 -6.07 -1.58
CA ILE A 57 -4.27 -5.69 -1.57
C ILE A 57 -4.56 -5.15 -2.97
N HIS A 58 -5.27 -5.93 -3.77
CA HIS A 58 -5.62 -5.51 -5.12
C HIS A 58 -6.86 -4.64 -5.03
N ILE A 59 -6.63 -3.33 -5.09
CA ILE A 59 -7.68 -2.32 -5.11
C ILE A 59 -7.94 -1.96 -6.56
N THR A 60 -9.16 -2.24 -7.03
CA THR A 60 -9.56 -1.98 -8.42
C THR A 60 -9.30 -0.51 -8.77
N ASN A 61 -8.74 -0.24 -9.95
CA ASN A 61 -8.46 1.13 -10.42
C ASN A 61 -7.47 1.96 -9.56
N LEU A 62 -6.84 1.38 -8.55
CA LEU A 62 -5.71 1.99 -7.84
C LEU A 62 -4.40 1.44 -8.40
N ASN A 63 -3.75 2.21 -9.27
CA ASN A 63 -2.53 1.78 -9.97
C ASN A 63 -1.44 2.87 -9.93
N GLY A 64 -0.30 2.59 -10.55
CA GLY A 64 0.83 3.53 -10.62
C GLY A 64 0.50 4.90 -11.20
N SER A 65 -0.36 4.98 -12.23
CA SER A 65 -0.84 6.28 -12.75
C SER A 65 -1.66 7.03 -11.72
N CYS A 66 -2.53 6.32 -10.98
CA CYS A 66 -3.28 6.92 -9.89
C CYS A 66 -2.38 7.42 -8.76
N PHE A 67 -1.39 6.64 -8.29
CA PHE A 67 -0.46 7.11 -7.25
C PHE A 67 0.32 8.36 -7.69
N ARG A 68 0.78 8.41 -8.94
CA ARG A 68 1.43 9.63 -9.46
C ARG A 68 0.47 10.82 -9.45
N CYS A 69 -0.79 10.62 -9.80
CA CYS A 69 -1.79 11.68 -9.73
C CYS A 69 -2.07 12.12 -8.28
N LEU A 70 -2.27 11.20 -7.35
CA LEU A 70 -2.48 11.50 -5.92
C LEU A 70 -1.30 12.29 -5.33
N CYS A 71 -0.07 11.93 -5.70
CA CYS A 71 1.12 12.69 -5.34
C CYS A 71 1.04 14.11 -5.91
N HIS A 72 0.78 14.24 -7.22
CA HIS A 72 0.69 15.52 -7.92
C HIS A 72 -0.32 16.48 -7.28
N VAL A 73 -1.54 16.00 -6.98
CA VAL A 73 -2.58 16.84 -6.36
C VAL A 73 -2.21 17.28 -4.94
N ALA A 74 -1.44 16.48 -4.20
CA ALA A 74 -0.87 16.82 -2.89
C ALA A 74 0.39 17.71 -2.95
N GLY A 75 0.87 18.00 -4.16
CA GLY A 75 2.06 18.81 -4.46
C GLY A 75 3.34 18.00 -4.68
N CYS A 76 3.36 16.71 -4.35
CA CYS A 76 4.44 15.75 -4.65
C CYS A 76 5.85 16.22 -4.25
N ASP A 77 5.96 16.96 -3.15
CA ASP A 77 7.24 17.47 -2.67
C ASP A 77 7.98 16.39 -1.88
N MET A 78 8.95 15.77 -2.56
CA MET A 78 9.79 14.70 -2.02
C MET A 78 10.74 15.18 -0.92
N SER A 79 10.97 16.48 -0.81
CA SER A 79 11.80 17.09 0.23
C SER A 79 10.99 17.57 1.43
N ARG A 80 9.66 17.51 1.35
CA ARG A 80 8.76 17.98 2.41
C ARG A 80 8.96 17.15 3.67
N GLY A 81 9.30 17.84 4.75
CA GLY A 81 9.24 17.29 6.10
C GLY A 81 7.78 17.16 6.59
N CYS A 82 7.58 17.40 7.88
CA CYS A 82 6.25 17.46 8.47
C CYS A 82 5.91 18.91 8.83
N SER A 83 4.72 19.36 8.44
CA SER A 83 4.21 20.69 8.78
C SER A 83 2.71 20.61 9.04
N GLU A 84 2.25 21.30 10.09
CA GLU A 84 0.83 21.34 10.49
C GLU A 84 0.19 19.94 10.68
N GLY A 85 1.00 18.93 11.03
CA GLY A 85 0.55 17.55 11.23
C GLY A 85 0.45 16.69 9.97
N TYR A 86 0.89 17.20 8.82
CA TYR A 86 0.95 16.49 7.54
C TYR A 86 2.39 16.32 7.06
N CYS A 87 2.72 15.18 6.48
CA CYS A 87 4.08 14.82 6.11
C CYS A 87 4.20 14.37 4.66
N GLY A 88 5.35 14.67 4.07
CA GLY A 88 5.85 14.04 2.85
C GLY A 88 5.07 14.34 1.56
N PRO A 89 5.35 13.59 0.49
CA PRO A 89 4.92 13.93 -0.86
C PRO A 89 3.40 13.83 -1.07
N PHE A 90 2.72 13.02 -0.27
CA PHE A 90 1.27 12.83 -0.33
C PHE A 90 0.50 13.62 0.75
N PHE A 91 1.18 14.47 1.51
CA PHE A 91 0.57 15.30 2.56
C PHE A 91 -0.30 14.47 3.53
N ILE A 92 0.28 13.38 4.06
CA ILE A 92 -0.42 12.40 4.89
C ILE A 92 -0.43 12.86 6.35
N SER A 93 -1.57 12.74 7.03
CA SER A 93 -1.67 13.01 8.47
C SER A 93 -1.44 11.76 9.32
N ARG A 94 -1.10 11.96 10.60
CA ARG A 94 -0.93 10.83 11.54
C ARG A 94 -2.20 10.00 11.68
N VAL A 95 -3.38 10.63 11.69
CA VAL A 95 -4.66 9.91 11.79
C VAL A 95 -4.87 9.04 10.55
N TYR A 96 -4.56 9.55 9.36
CA TYR A 96 -4.64 8.79 8.11
C TYR A 96 -3.76 7.54 8.18
N TRP A 97 -2.52 7.68 8.65
CA TRP A 97 -1.58 6.56 8.85
C TRP A 97 -2.07 5.52 9.88
N VAL A 98 -2.59 5.98 11.03
CA VAL A 98 -3.18 5.08 12.03
C VAL A 98 -4.36 4.30 11.43
N ASP A 99 -5.23 4.99 10.70
CA ASP A 99 -6.40 4.38 10.08
C ASP A 99 -6.03 3.36 8.99
N ALA A 100 -4.90 3.55 8.34
CA ALA A 100 -4.28 2.64 7.37
C ALA A 100 -3.59 1.43 8.01
N GLY A 101 -3.65 1.27 9.34
CA GLY A 101 -3.02 0.15 10.05
C GLY A 101 -1.55 0.36 10.36
N LYS A 102 -1.09 1.61 10.37
CA LYS A 102 0.30 2.01 10.71
C LYS A 102 1.41 1.34 9.87
N PRO A 103 1.36 1.35 8.52
CA PRO A 103 2.47 0.81 7.72
C PRO A 103 3.80 1.51 8.05
N THR A 104 4.89 0.76 8.11
CA THR A 104 6.22 1.27 8.43
C THR A 104 7.26 0.94 7.35
N LEU A 105 8.44 1.55 7.50
CA LEU A 105 9.63 1.10 6.77
C LEU A 105 9.99 -0.34 7.19
N PRO A 106 10.78 -1.08 6.38
CA PRO A 106 11.28 -2.38 6.79
C PRO A 106 11.96 -2.33 8.16
N ASP A 107 11.69 -3.33 9.00
CA ASP A 107 12.27 -3.50 10.34
C ASP A 107 11.97 -2.39 11.35
N ASP A 108 11.00 -1.52 11.06
CA ASP A 108 10.59 -0.43 11.96
C ASP A 108 9.32 -0.76 12.76
N ASP A 109 9.25 -0.25 13.99
CA ASP A 109 8.18 -0.52 14.95
C ASP A 109 6.98 0.45 14.73
N PRO A 110 5.76 -0.05 14.45
CA PRO A 110 4.58 0.78 14.26
C PRO A 110 4.16 1.58 15.50
N ASP A 111 4.65 1.25 16.70
CA ASP A 111 4.38 2.00 17.93
C ASP A 111 5.48 3.03 18.26
N ARG A 112 6.58 3.05 17.48
CA ARG A 112 7.60 4.09 17.60
C ARG A 112 7.05 5.45 17.19
N LYS A 113 7.40 6.47 17.96
CA LYS A 113 6.86 7.84 17.81
C LYS A 113 7.08 8.41 16.41
N GLU A 114 8.26 8.20 15.82
CA GLU A 114 8.63 8.75 14.51
C GLU A 114 8.34 7.80 13.33
N ALA A 115 7.84 6.58 13.56
CA ALA A 115 7.51 5.62 12.49
C ALA A 115 6.54 6.21 11.45
N PHE A 116 5.55 6.97 11.91
CA PHE A 116 4.66 7.75 11.04
C PHE A 116 5.43 8.70 10.13
N GLU A 117 6.30 9.53 10.70
CA GLU A 117 6.98 10.60 9.96
C GLU A 117 8.01 10.03 8.99
N ASP A 118 8.67 8.94 9.36
CA ASP A 118 9.63 8.24 8.52
C ASP A 118 8.94 7.59 7.33
N CYS A 119 7.84 6.86 7.55
CA CYS A 119 7.08 6.24 6.47
C CYS A 119 6.36 7.26 5.58
N ALA A 120 5.76 8.31 6.16
CA ALA A 120 5.03 9.31 5.37
C ALA A 120 5.94 10.17 4.47
N ARG A 121 7.21 10.35 4.85
CA ARG A 121 8.22 11.06 4.04
C ARG A 121 8.87 10.19 2.97
N ASP A 122 8.91 8.88 3.17
CA ASP A 122 9.38 7.94 2.13
C ASP A 122 8.29 7.71 1.08
N TYR A 123 8.65 7.83 -0.20
CA TYR A 123 7.68 7.71 -1.30
C TYR A 123 7.06 6.32 -1.42
N HIS A 124 7.86 5.28 -1.23
CA HIS A 124 7.36 3.91 -1.36
C HIS A 124 6.55 3.48 -0.15
N CYS A 125 6.95 3.92 1.05
CA CYS A 125 6.23 3.65 2.27
C CYS A 125 4.90 4.43 2.33
N SER A 126 4.90 5.69 1.90
CA SER A 126 3.66 6.48 1.79
C SER A 126 2.67 5.90 0.78
N ILE A 127 3.12 5.24 -0.30
CA ILE A 127 2.24 4.45 -1.17
C ILE A 127 1.56 3.31 -0.39
N LYS A 128 2.29 2.58 0.48
CA LYS A 128 1.70 1.54 1.33
C LYS A 128 0.63 2.11 2.27
N ILE A 129 0.86 3.31 2.82
CA ILE A 129 -0.14 4.01 3.64
C ILE A 129 -1.41 4.25 2.84
N ILE A 130 -1.29 4.77 1.62
CA ILE A 130 -2.43 5.05 0.75
C ILE A 130 -3.13 3.76 0.34
N GLU A 131 -2.40 2.73 -0.09
CA GLU A 131 -2.93 1.41 -0.42
C GLU A 131 -3.77 0.86 0.74
N SER A 132 -3.20 0.77 1.95
CA SER A 132 -3.92 0.25 3.11
C SER A 132 -5.11 1.12 3.53
N TYR A 133 -5.02 2.44 3.37
CA TYR A 133 -6.14 3.33 3.63
C TYR A 133 -7.28 3.12 2.61
N MET A 134 -6.96 3.03 1.32
CA MET A 134 -7.94 2.78 0.27
C MET A 134 -8.52 1.37 0.36
N ALA A 135 -7.78 0.39 0.88
CA ALA A 135 -8.31 -0.93 1.19
C ALA A 135 -9.49 -0.87 2.17
N LYS A 136 -9.43 0.07 3.13
CA LYS A 136 -10.41 0.23 4.20
C LYS A 136 -11.53 1.19 3.85
N PHE A 137 -11.24 2.23 3.06
CA PHE A 137 -12.15 3.34 2.82
C PHE A 137 -12.54 3.56 1.36
N GLY A 138 -11.95 2.81 0.42
CA GLY A 138 -12.26 2.86 -0.99
C GLY A 138 -13.74 2.57 -1.25
N LYS A 139 -14.40 3.49 -1.93
CA LYS A 139 -15.81 3.44 -2.30
C LYS A 139 -16.08 4.49 -3.38
N ASP A 140 -17.16 4.32 -4.11
CA ASP A 140 -17.70 5.34 -5.00
C ASP A 140 -18.13 6.56 -4.16
N CYS A 141 -17.50 7.70 -4.44
CA CYS A 141 -17.68 8.95 -3.70
C CYS A 141 -18.50 9.97 -4.49
N ASN A 142 -18.53 9.86 -5.81
CA ASN A 142 -19.24 10.78 -6.70
C ASN A 142 -20.57 10.19 -7.23
N ASP A 143 -20.91 8.96 -6.83
CA ASP A 143 -22.10 8.19 -7.20
C ASP A 143 -22.21 7.92 -8.71
N ASP A 144 -21.08 7.73 -9.40
CA ASP A 144 -21.05 7.43 -10.85
C ASP A 144 -21.09 5.94 -11.19
N GLY A 145 -21.11 5.07 -10.17
CA GLY A 145 -21.21 3.62 -10.29
C GLY A 145 -19.87 2.90 -10.43
N VAL A 146 -18.75 3.63 -10.39
CA VAL A 146 -17.40 3.08 -10.43
C VAL A 146 -16.63 3.58 -9.21
N THR A 147 -15.69 2.76 -8.71
CA THR A 147 -14.68 3.24 -7.77
C THR A 147 -13.37 3.38 -8.52
N ASP A 148 -12.89 4.60 -8.71
CA ASP A 148 -11.69 4.90 -9.48
C ASP A 148 -10.77 5.95 -8.82
N CYS A 149 -9.78 6.43 -9.58
CA CYS A 149 -8.80 7.38 -9.06
C CYS A 149 -9.42 8.73 -8.65
N PHE A 150 -10.56 9.11 -9.22
CA PHE A 150 -11.27 10.31 -8.83
C PHE A 150 -11.82 10.14 -7.41
N ASP A 151 -12.40 8.98 -7.08
CA ASP A 151 -12.85 8.67 -5.73
C ASP A 151 -11.71 8.61 -4.74
N TYR A 152 -10.59 7.96 -5.11
CA TYR A 152 -9.41 7.90 -4.27
C TYR A 152 -8.82 9.29 -4.01
N MET A 153 -8.91 10.20 -4.98
CA MET A 153 -8.54 11.60 -4.80
C MET A 153 -9.48 12.33 -3.85
N MET A 154 -10.80 12.10 -3.95
CA MET A 154 -11.79 12.67 -3.01
C MET A 154 -11.58 12.13 -1.59
N ILE A 155 -11.27 10.85 -1.44
CA ILE A 155 -10.94 10.22 -0.15
C ILE A 155 -9.64 10.79 0.41
N ASN A 156 -8.62 11.01 -0.41
CA ASN A 156 -7.36 11.59 0.05
C ASN A 156 -7.55 13.04 0.55
N TYR A 157 -8.43 13.82 -0.08
CA TYR A 157 -8.73 15.20 0.32
C TYR A 157 -9.69 15.33 1.52
N HIS A 158 -10.78 14.56 1.55
CA HIS A 158 -11.83 14.69 2.57
C HIS A 158 -11.72 13.67 3.73
N GLY A 159 -10.92 12.62 3.56
CA GLY A 159 -10.93 11.43 4.39
C GLY A 159 -12.05 10.45 4.01
N GLY A 160 -11.88 9.18 4.40
CA GLY A 160 -12.72 8.07 3.95
C GLY A 160 -14.21 8.17 4.28
N ARG A 161 -14.59 8.91 5.33
CA ARG A 161 -16.00 9.04 5.75
C ARG A 161 -16.74 10.18 5.06
N ALA A 162 -16.04 11.20 4.58
CA ALA A 162 -16.63 12.46 4.11
C ALA A 162 -16.39 12.73 2.62
N CYS A 163 -15.97 11.71 1.85
CA CYS A 163 -15.55 11.90 0.47
C CYS A 163 -16.65 12.39 -0.47
N SER A 164 -17.94 12.15 -0.19
CA SER A 164 -19.05 12.60 -1.07
C SER A 164 -19.31 14.11 -1.05
N LYS A 165 -18.52 14.88 -0.31
CA LYS A 165 -18.61 16.34 -0.34
C LYS A 165 -18.02 16.87 -1.67
N PRO A 166 -18.69 17.80 -2.36
CA PRO A 166 -18.13 18.37 -3.58
C PRO A 166 -16.85 19.19 -3.31
N LEU A 167 -15.79 18.90 -4.08
CA LEU A 167 -14.50 19.63 -3.99
C LEU A 167 -14.63 21.13 -4.30
N VAL A 168 -15.63 21.50 -5.11
CA VAL A 168 -15.83 22.89 -5.56
C VAL A 168 -16.25 23.86 -4.44
N LEU A 169 -16.66 23.35 -3.28
CA LEU A 169 -17.16 24.15 -2.15
C LEU A 169 -16.08 25.03 -1.51
N THR A 170 -14.80 24.65 -1.59
CA THR A 170 -13.69 25.36 -0.93
C THR A 170 -12.64 25.80 -1.94
N GLN A 171 -11.87 26.85 -1.63
CA GLN A 171 -10.79 27.29 -2.53
C GLN A 171 -9.71 26.21 -2.68
N SER A 172 -9.33 25.55 -1.58
CA SER A 172 -8.40 24.42 -1.59
C SER A 172 -8.94 23.26 -2.44
N GLY A 173 -10.21 22.88 -2.29
CA GLY A 173 -10.80 21.80 -3.08
C GLY A 173 -10.90 22.14 -4.57
N ARG A 174 -11.17 23.39 -4.94
CA ARG A 174 -11.11 23.84 -6.35
C ARG A 174 -9.71 23.70 -6.94
N ARG A 175 -8.66 24.08 -6.19
CA ARG A 175 -7.27 23.92 -6.62
C ARG A 175 -6.92 22.43 -6.76
N TRP A 176 -7.37 21.61 -5.81
CA TRP A 176 -7.16 20.17 -5.81
C TRP A 176 -7.79 19.50 -7.05
N LEU A 177 -9.06 19.83 -7.34
CA LEU A 177 -9.77 19.37 -8.54
C LEU A 177 -9.10 19.85 -9.83
N GLN A 178 -8.60 21.09 -9.86
CA GLN A 178 -7.88 21.63 -11.01
C GLN A 178 -6.56 20.88 -11.25
N ALA A 179 -5.82 20.55 -10.20
CA ALA A 179 -4.60 19.75 -10.29
C ALA A 179 -4.91 18.32 -10.79
N TYR A 180 -5.99 17.70 -10.31
CA TYR A 180 -6.42 16.37 -10.77
C TYR A 180 -6.69 16.33 -12.27
N ARG A 181 -7.32 17.38 -12.82
CA ARG A 181 -7.61 17.48 -14.26
C ARG A 181 -6.36 17.54 -15.15
N GLN A 182 -5.18 17.74 -14.57
CA GLN A 182 -3.90 17.73 -15.29
C GLN A 182 -3.26 16.33 -15.30
N CYS A 183 -3.77 15.39 -14.52
CA CYS A 183 -3.26 14.04 -14.46
C CYS A 183 -3.44 13.30 -15.79
N ARG A 184 -2.50 12.41 -16.08
CA ARG A 184 -2.53 11.50 -17.23
C ARG A 184 -2.59 10.07 -16.72
N PHE A 185 -3.57 9.31 -17.19
CA PHE A 185 -3.87 7.95 -16.73
C PHE A 185 -3.44 6.91 -17.75
#